data_AF-A0A941J3I1-F1
#
_entry.id   AF-A0A941J3I1-F1
#
_cell.length_a   1.000
_cell.length_b   1.000
_cell.length_c   1.000
_cell.angle_alpha   90.00
_cell.angle_beta   90.00
_cell.angle_gamma   90.00
#
_symmetry.space_group_name_H-M   'P 1'
#
loop_
_entity.id
_entity.type
_entity.pdbx_description
1 polymer ?
#
loop_
_entity_poly.entity_id
_entity_poly.type
_entity_poly.pdbx_seq_one_letter_code
_entity_poly.pdbx_strand_id
1 'polypeptide(L)' 'MIVAILFTTKWLKKLVSPIKEIETAAHRVSEGDYDIQVEVRSHDEIGKLAIAFNDMANSIHLEEERKKNF' A
#
# COMPACT_ATOMS: atom_id res chain seq x y z
N MET A 1 -16.85 27.92 -9.47
CA MET A 1 -15.50 27.48 -9.89
C MET A 1 -14.59 27.09 -8.73
N ILE A 2 -14.36 27.93 -7.72
CA ILE A 2 -13.44 27.63 -6.60
C ILE A 2 -13.84 26.35 -5.84
N VAL A 3 -15.14 26.18 -5.53
CA VAL A 3 -15.64 24.96 -4.87
C VAL A 3 -15.36 23.70 -5.70
N ALA A 4 -15.58 23.74 -7.01
CA ALA A 4 -15.29 22.61 -7.90
C ALA A 4 -13.79 22.27 -7.91
N ILE A 5 -12.90 23.26 -7.91
CA ILE A 5 -11.43 23.06 -7.84
C ILE A 5 -11.01 22.43 -6.49
N LEU A 6 -11.62 22.85 -5.38
CA LEU A 6 -11.35 22.26 -4.07
C LEU A 6 -11.86 20.81 -3.97
N PHE A 7 -13.01 20.51 -4.57
CA PHE A 7 -13.56 19.16 -4.62
C PHE A 7 -12.69 18.22 -5.46
N THR A 8 -12.28 18.63 -6.66
CA THR A 8 -11.44 17.79 -7.55
C THR A 8 -10.09 17.49 -6.95
N THR A 9 -9.42 18.49 -6.35
CA THR A 9 -8.11 18.29 -5.72
C THR A 9 -8.18 17.37 -4.50
N LYS A 10 -9.23 17.46 -3.68
CA LYS A 10 -9.44 16.54 -2.55
C LYS A 10 -9.74 15.12 -3.01
N TRP A 11 -10.56 14.96 -4.05
CA TRP A 11 -10.85 13.64 -4.63
C TRP A 11 -9.61 12.97 -5.22
N LEU A 12 -8.82 13.74 -5.98
CA LEU A 12 -7.60 13.23 -6.58
C LEU A 12 -6.59 12.77 -5.51
N LYS A 13 -6.46 13.50 -4.40
CA LYS A 13 -5.62 13.09 -3.27
C LYS A 13 -6.08 11.77 -2.64
N LYS A 14 -7.40 11.53 -2.54
CA LYS A 14 -7.94 10.28 -2.00
C LYS A 14 -7.65 9.07 -2.91
N LEU A 15 -7.55 9.25 -4.22
CA LEU A 15 -7.17 8.18 -5.15
C LEU A 15 -5.64 7.99 -5.23
N VAL A 16 -4.88 9.08 -5.33
CA VAL A 16 -3.45 9.03 -5.65
C VAL A 16 -2.60 8.71 -4.43
N SER A 17 -3.00 9.15 -3.22
CA SER A 17 -2.22 8.92 -2.00
C SER A 17 -2.05 7.42 -1.71
N PRO A 18 -3.12 6.60 -1.67
CA PRO A 18 -2.97 5.18 -1.37
C PRO A 18 -2.12 4.44 -2.41
N ILE A 19 -2.23 4.81 -3.70
CA ILE A 19 -1.42 4.19 -4.76
C ILE A 19 0.07 4.47 -4.54
N LYS A 20 0.44 5.72 -4.21
CA LYS A 20 1.84 6.07 -3.88
C LYS A 20 2.35 5.38 -2.62
N GLU A 21 1.49 5.16 -1.64
CA GLU A 21 1.83 4.43 -0.42
C GLU A 21 2.15 2.96 -0.75
N ILE A 22 1.36 2.31 -1.61
CA ILE A 22 1.63 0.95 -2.11
C ILE A 22 2.93 0.92 -2.92
N GLU A 23 3.17 1.87 -3.82
CA GLU A 23 4.42 1.98 -4.59
C GLU A 23 5.64 2.07 -3.67
N THR A 24 5.58 2.95 -2.67
CA THR A 24 6.66 3.15 -1.71
C THR A 24 6.90 1.91 -0.86
N ALA A 25 5.83 1.24 -0.41
CA ALA A 25 5.94 -0.01 0.33
C ALA A 25 6.54 -1.12 -0.53
N ALA A 26 6.15 -1.22 -1.81
CA ALA A 26 6.72 -2.19 -2.74
C ALA A 26 8.23 -1.99 -2.94
N HIS A 27 8.68 -0.73 -3.04
CA HIS A 27 10.12 -0.43 -3.10
C HIS A 27 10.85 -0.90 -1.84
N ARG A 28 10.30 -0.63 -0.64
CA ARG A 28 10.90 -1.08 0.63
C ARG A 28 10.97 -2.59 0.74
N VAL A 29 9.91 -3.30 0.34
CA VAL A 29 9.90 -4.77 0.25
C VAL A 29 11.01 -5.26 -0.68
N SER A 30 11.23 -4.59 -1.82
CA SER A 30 12.31 -4.96 -2.75
C SER A 30 13.72 -4.74 -2.18
N GLU A 31 13.86 -3.84 -1.21
CA GLU A 31 15.11 -3.57 -0.47
C GLU A 31 15.30 -4.51 0.73
N GLY A 32 14.38 -5.45 0.96
CA GLY A 32 14.45 -6.43 2.04
C GLY A 32 13.73 -6.03 3.33
N ASP A 33 13.00 -4.91 3.32
CA ASP A 33 12.18 -4.47 4.45
C ASP A 33 10.77 -5.07 4.33
N TYR A 34 10.59 -6.23 4.96
CA TYR A 34 9.34 -7.00 4.89
C TYR A 34 8.36 -6.71 6.02
N ASP A 35 8.74 -5.89 7.01
CA ASP A 35 7.88 -5.50 8.13
C ASP A 35 7.11 -4.20 7.81
N ILE A 36 6.53 -4.16 6.60
CA ILE A 36 5.73 -3.03 6.14
C ILE A 36 4.31 -3.45 5.79
N GLN A 37 3.37 -2.61 6.22
CA GLN A 37 1.95 -2.73 5.88
C GLN A 37 1.44 -1.40 5.35
N VAL A 38 0.62 -1.48 4.31
CA VAL A 38 -0.13 -0.35 3.74
C VAL A 38 -1.49 -0.26 4.41
N GLU A 39 -1.91 0.94 4.79
CA GLU A 39 -3.22 1.16 5.39
C GLU A 39 -4.35 1.00 4.37
N VAL A 40 -5.36 0.17 4.69
CA VAL A 40 -6.54 -0.04 3.85
C VAL A 40 -7.57 1.08 4.12
N ARG A 41 -7.49 2.16 3.33
CA ARG A 41 -8.34 3.35 3.50
C ARG A 41 -9.60 3.39 2.62
N SER A 42 -9.74 2.45 1.69
CA SER A 42 -10.87 2.40 0.75
C SER A 42 -11.53 1.02 0.73
N HIS A 43 -12.79 0.98 0.29
CA HIS A 43 -13.57 -0.25 0.13
C HIS A 43 -13.74 -0.64 -1.35
N ASP A 44 -13.02 0.03 -2.24
CA ASP A 44 -13.04 -0.17 -3.70
C ASP A 44 -11.83 -1.01 -4.15
N GLU A 45 -11.51 -0.95 -5.45
CA GLU A 45 -10.36 -1.61 -6.06
C GLU A 45 -9.02 -1.21 -5.43
N ILE A 46 -8.88 0.03 -4.94
CA ILE A 46 -7.66 0.51 -4.29
C ILE A 46 -7.52 -0.14 -2.91
N GLY A 47 -8.62 -0.28 -2.18
CA GLY A 47 -8.66 -1.03 -0.93
C GLY A 47 -8.27 -2.49 -1.12
N LYS A 48 -8.86 -3.15 -2.14
CA LYS A 48 -8.53 -4.53 -2.49
C LYS A 48 -7.06 -4.69 -2.89
N LEU A 49 -6.50 -3.72 -3.62
CA LEU A 49 -5.09 -3.72 -3.99
C LEU A 49 -4.18 -3.60 -2.76
N ALA A 50 -4.52 -2.73 -1.81
CA ALA A 50 -3.77 -2.59 -0.55
C ALA A 50 -3.79 -3.89 0.27
N ILE A 51 -4.95 -4.56 0.36
CA ILE A 51 -5.07 -5.87 1.02
C ILE A 51 -4.18 -6.91 0.31
N ALA A 52 -4.32 -7.05 -1.00
CA ALA A 52 -3.54 -8.02 -1.77
C ALA A 52 -2.02 -7.77 -1.67
N PHE A 53 -1.60 -6.50 -1.63
CA PHE A 53 -0.21 -6.14 -1.39
C PHE A 53 0.27 -6.58 0.00
N ASN A 54 -0.50 -6.31 1.05
CA ASN A 54 -0.15 -6.69 2.42
C ASN A 54 -0.06 -8.22 2.57
N ASP A 55 -0.98 -8.97 1.96
CA ASP A 55 -0.96 -10.44 1.99
C ASP A 55 0.31 -11.01 1.34
N MET A 56 0.73 -10.43 0.21
CA MET A 56 1.99 -10.76 -0.46
C MET A 56 3.20 -10.43 0.41
N ALA A 57 3.28 -9.21 0.95
CA ALA A 57 4.39 -8.77 1.80
C ALA A 57 4.53 -9.65 3.05
N ASN A 58 3.41 -9.98 3.70
CA ASN A 58 3.39 -10.88 4.85
C ASN A 58 3.85 -12.30 4.49
N SER A 59 3.45 -12.82 3.33
CA SER A 59 3.91 -14.14 2.86
C SER A 59 5.43 -14.18 2.67
N ILE A 60 6.00 -13.10 2.11
CA ILE A 60 7.46 -12.96 1.96
C ILE A 60 8.13 -12.87 3.34
N HIS A 61 7.59 -12.06 4.25
CA HIS A 61 8.11 -11.92 5.61
C HIS A 61 8.21 -13.28 6.33
N LEU A 62 7.13 -14.07 6.31
CA LEU A 62 7.07 -15.39 6.94
C LEU A 62 8.07 -16.39 6.33
N GLU A 63 8.27 -16.36 5.01
CA GLU A 63 9.28 -17.19 4.36
C GLU A 63 10.71 -16.79 4.76
N GLU A 64 10.97 -15.49 4.92
CA GLU A 64 12.26 -14.98 5.35
C GLU A 64 12.56 -15.29 6.83
N GLU A 65 11.57 -15.17 7.72
CA GLU A 65 11.71 -15.62 9.11
C GLU A 65 11.99 -17.13 9.18
N ARG A 66 11.31 -17.92 8.35
CA ARG A 66 11.52 -19.37 8.28
C ARG A 66 12.96 -19.69 7.90
N LYS A 67 13.53 -19.03 6.88
CA LYS A 67 14.92 -19.23 6.46
C LYS A 67 15.94 -18.86 7.56
N LYS A 68 15.64 -17.86 8.39
CA LYS A 68 16.54 -17.44 9.49
C LYS A 68 16.58 -18.42 10.66
N ASN A 69 15.55 -19.25 10.82
CA ASN A 69 15.42 -20.21 11.91
C ASN A 69 15.99 -21.62 11.59
N PHE A 70 16.55 -21.81 10.38
CA PHE A 70 17.27 -23.00 9.94
C PHE A 70 18.78 -22.76 9.92
#